data_AF-A0A953L4M0-F1
#
_entry.id   AF-A0A953L4M0-F1
#
_cell.length_a   1.000
_cell.length_b   1.000
_cell.length_c   1.000
_cell.angle_alpha   90.00
_cell.angle_beta   90.00
_cell.angle_gamma   90.00
#
_symmetry.space_group_name_H-M   'P 1'
#
loop_
_entity.id
_entity.type
_entity.pdbx_description
1 polymer ?
#
loop_
_entity_poly.entity_id
_entity_poly.type
_entity_poly.pdbx_seq_one_letter_code
_entity_poly.pdbx_strand_id
1 'polypeptide(L)'
;MEHHRLRKYRGPETWARVREAYIAGESAPSVARRFDVGLSNLRRRAMAEGWTRSRIAEQLDLKPVRGGAGPAPPALAPLVLLETQPEPPWIDPELAAGRALRRVTWLVSEGRAAEARALAKSVEAMERLWTGEYLRAEMRRR
;
A
#
# COMPACT_ATOMS: atom_id res chain seq x y z
N MET A 1 -36.34 -17.54 22.09
CA MET A 1 -37.08 -17.08 20.90
C MET A 1 -36.23 -17.39 19.68
N GLU A 2 -36.53 -18.47 18.98
CA GLU A 2 -35.88 -18.75 17.70
C GLU A 2 -36.37 -17.73 16.67
N HIS A 3 -35.47 -16.87 16.19
CA HIS A 3 -35.76 -15.96 15.10
C HIS A 3 -35.71 -16.74 13.79
N HIS A 4 -36.80 -17.40 13.41
CA HIS A 4 -36.96 -17.90 12.05
C HIS A 4 -37.05 -16.71 11.09
N ARG A 5 -35.89 -16.28 10.58
CA ARG A 5 -35.84 -15.30 9.49
C ARG A 5 -36.50 -15.93 8.28
N LEU A 6 -37.75 -15.53 8.00
CA LEU A 6 -38.47 -15.86 6.78
C LEU A 6 -37.55 -15.57 5.59
N ARG A 7 -37.06 -16.64 4.96
CA ARG A 7 -36.16 -16.54 3.81
C ARG A 7 -36.98 -15.96 2.67
N LYS A 8 -36.78 -14.67 2.35
CA LYS A 8 -37.38 -14.03 1.17
C LYS A 8 -37.01 -14.85 -0.06
N TYR A 9 -37.97 -15.62 -0.58
CA TYR A 9 -37.81 -16.38 -1.81
C TYR A 9 -38.08 -15.45 -2.99
N ARG A 10 -37.24 -15.53 -4.01
CA ARG A 10 -37.39 -14.80 -5.27
C ARG A 10 -37.37 -15.82 -6.39
N GLY A 11 -38.34 -15.70 -7.30
CA GLY A 11 -38.49 -16.60 -8.44
C GLY A 11 -37.28 -16.56 -9.38
N PRO A 12 -37.13 -17.57 -10.25
CA PRO A 12 -36.01 -17.67 -11.19
C PRO A 12 -35.89 -16.44 -12.10
N GLU A 13 -37.02 -15.85 -12.49
CA GLU A 13 -37.08 -14.63 -13.32
C GLU A 13 -36.45 -13.42 -12.65
N THR A 14 -36.67 -13.25 -11.34
CA THR A 14 -36.02 -12.18 -10.58
C THR A 14 -34.51 -12.37 -10.57
N TRP A 15 -34.05 -13.61 -10.39
CA TRP A 15 -32.63 -13.92 -10.38
C TRP A 15 -31.96 -13.74 -11.74
N ALA A 16 -32.68 -13.95 -12.85
CA ALA A 16 -32.19 -13.63 -14.19
C ALA A 16 -31.92 -12.12 -14.34
N ARG A 17 -32.85 -11.26 -13.90
CA ARG A 17 -32.69 -9.80 -13.93
C ARG A 17 -31.60 -9.30 -12.99
N VAL A 18 -31.47 -9.92 -11.82
CA VAL A 18 -30.37 -9.66 -10.87
C VAL A 18 -29.03 -10.01 -11.51
N ARG A 19 -28.95 -11.13 -12.23
CA ARG A 19 -27.75 -11.57 -12.94
C ARG A 19 -27.33 -10.59 -14.02
N GLU A 20 -28.27 -10.19 -14.85
CA GLU A 20 -28.06 -9.19 -15.90
C GLU A 20 -27.52 -7.87 -15.32
N ALA A 21 -28.16 -7.32 -14.28
CA ALA A 21 -27.73 -6.07 -13.66
C ALA A 21 -26.32 -6.14 -13.05
N TYR A 22 -25.99 -7.26 -12.42
CA TYR A 22 -24.66 -7.45 -11.83
C TYR A 22 -23.56 -7.63 -12.87
N ILE A 23 -23.84 -8.38 -13.95
CA ILE A 23 -22.91 -8.58 -15.06
C ILE A 23 -22.69 -7.25 -15.81
N ALA A 24 -23.73 -6.44 -15.95
CA ALA A 24 -23.64 -5.09 -16.52
C ALA A 24 -22.76 -4.12 -15.70
N GLY A 25 -22.28 -4.54 -14.52
CA GLY A 25 -21.31 -3.80 -13.72
C GLY A 25 -21.91 -3.06 -12.53
N GLU A 26 -23.22 -3.16 -12.28
CA GLU A 26 -23.84 -2.60 -11.08
C GLU A 26 -23.22 -3.24 -9.81
N SER A 27 -23.11 -2.47 -8.73
CA SER A 27 -22.49 -2.98 -7.49
C SER A 27 -23.42 -3.95 -6.76
N ALA A 28 -22.85 -5.00 -6.13
CA ALA A 28 -23.65 -5.98 -5.37
C ALA A 28 -24.60 -5.35 -4.33
N PRO A 29 -24.21 -4.30 -3.56
CA PRO A 29 -25.12 -3.64 -2.62
C PRO A 29 -26.24 -2.84 -3.29
N SER A 30 -26.01 -2.33 -4.51
CA SER A 30 -27.05 -1.62 -5.28
C SER A 30 -28.08 -2.60 -5.83
N VAL A 31 -27.61 -3.66 -6.50
CA VAL A 31 -28.46 -4.74 -7.01
C VAL A 31 -29.27 -5.39 -5.89
N ALA A 32 -28.65 -5.64 -4.74
CA ALA A 32 -29.32 -6.23 -3.57
C ALA A 32 -30.50 -5.37 -3.08
N ARG A 33 -30.34 -4.04 -3.03
CA ARG A 33 -31.40 -3.10 -2.65
C ARG A 33 -32.49 -3.03 -3.72
N ARG A 34 -32.10 -2.94 -5.00
CA ARG A 34 -33.01 -2.78 -6.13
C ARG A 34 -33.98 -3.96 -6.30
N PHE A 35 -33.50 -5.18 -6.09
CA PHE A 35 -34.30 -6.40 -6.26
C PHE A 35 -34.76 -7.03 -4.93
N ASP A 36 -34.54 -6.34 -3.80
CA ASP A 36 -34.81 -6.81 -2.44
C ASP A 36 -34.33 -8.26 -2.21
N VAL A 37 -33.06 -8.49 -2.55
CA VAL A 37 -32.36 -9.77 -2.32
C VAL A 37 -31.26 -9.58 -1.28
N GLY A 38 -31.06 -10.58 -0.42
CA GLY A 38 -29.98 -10.54 0.56
C GLY A 38 -28.60 -10.55 -0.11
N LEU A 39 -27.73 -9.62 0.28
CA LEU A 39 -26.37 -9.49 -0.27
C LEU A 39 -25.55 -10.80 -0.17
N SER A 40 -25.64 -11.49 0.96
CA SER A 40 -24.95 -12.77 1.15
C SER A 40 -25.49 -13.88 0.24
N ASN A 41 -26.80 -13.86 -0.07
CA ASN A 41 -27.40 -14.82 -0.99
C ASN A 41 -26.99 -14.52 -2.43
N LEU A 42 -26.96 -13.25 -2.82
CA LEU A 42 -26.45 -12.79 -4.11
C LEU A 42 -25.01 -13.26 -4.34
N ARG A 43 -24.11 -13.02 -3.37
CA ARG A 43 -22.70 -13.44 -3.46
C ARG A 43 -22.55 -14.96 -3.54
N ARG A 44 -23.27 -15.71 -2.70
CA ARG A 44 -23.23 -17.18 -2.71
C ARG A 44 -23.69 -17.74 -4.06
N ARG A 45 -24.75 -17.18 -4.62
CA ARG A 45 -25.29 -17.58 -5.91
C ARG A 45 -24.37 -17.19 -7.07
N ALA A 46 -23.78 -16.00 -7.02
CA ALA A 46 -22.76 -15.56 -7.98
C ALA A 46 -21.52 -16.45 -7.99
N MET A 47 -21.10 -16.96 -6.84
CA MET A 47 -20.02 -17.94 -6.75
C MET A 47 -20.43 -19.31 -7.31
N ALA A 48 -21.60 -19.83 -6.91
CA ALA A 48 -22.09 -21.15 -7.33
C ALA A 48 -22.34 -21.24 -8.85
N GLU A 49 -22.93 -20.20 -9.43
CA GLU A 49 -23.24 -20.13 -10.87
C GLU A 49 -22.11 -19.46 -11.68
N GLY A 50 -21.05 -18.99 -11.03
CA GLY A 50 -19.82 -18.55 -11.69
C GLY A 50 -19.83 -17.17 -12.35
N TRP A 51 -20.80 -16.30 -12.07
CA TRP A 51 -20.88 -14.93 -12.60
C TRP A 51 -20.17 -13.92 -11.69
N THR A 52 -19.04 -14.29 -11.09
CA THR A 52 -18.21 -13.36 -10.32
C THR A 52 -17.49 -12.40 -11.25
N ARG A 53 -17.20 -11.17 -10.79
CA ARG A 53 -16.49 -10.15 -11.60
C ARG A 53 -15.15 -10.68 -12.13
N SER A 54 -14.43 -11.50 -11.35
CA SER A 54 -13.17 -12.11 -11.79
C SER A 54 -13.38 -13.10 -12.94
N ARG A 55 -14.38 -13.98 -12.87
CA ARG A 55 -14.68 -14.92 -13.95
C ARG A 55 -15.21 -14.23 -15.21
N ILE A 56 -16.00 -13.17 -15.04
CA ILE A 56 -16.48 -12.35 -16.17
C ILE A 56 -15.28 -11.66 -16.84
N ALA A 57 -14.32 -11.15 -16.06
CA ALA A 57 -13.10 -10.55 -16.60
C ALA A 57 -12.24 -11.59 -17.34
N GLU A 58 -12.09 -12.81 -16.80
CA GLU A 58 -11.43 -13.93 -17.48
C GLU A 58 -12.12 -14.29 -18.81
N GLN A 59 -13.46 -14.33 -18.84
CA GLN A 59 -14.22 -14.65 -20.05
C GLN A 59 -14.19 -13.56 -21.12
N LEU A 60 -14.12 -12.29 -20.71
CA LEU A 60 -14.11 -11.15 -21.63
C LEU A 60 -12.70 -10.82 -22.17
N ASP A 61 -11.68 -11.61 -21.83
CA ASP A 61 -10.25 -11.32 -22.06
C ASP A 61 -9.86 -9.89 -21.65
N LEU A 62 -10.63 -9.32 -20.72
CA LEU A 62 -10.31 -8.08 -20.06
C LEU A 62 -9.29 -8.47 -19.02
N LYS A 63 -8.00 -8.52 -19.40
CA LYS A 63 -6.90 -8.62 -18.44
C LYS A 63 -7.22 -7.65 -17.31
N PRO A 64 -7.58 -8.12 -16.10
CA PRO A 64 -7.85 -7.22 -15.01
C PRO A 64 -6.51 -6.62 -14.67
N VAL A 65 -6.30 -5.39 -15.12
CA VAL A 65 -5.09 -4.64 -14.85
C VAL A 65 -5.13 -4.27 -13.37
N ARG A 66 -4.71 -5.22 -12.52
CA ARG A 66 -4.41 -4.95 -11.13
C ARG A 66 -3.07 -4.21 -11.12
N GLY A 67 -3.12 -2.90 -10.84
CA GLY A 67 -1.94 -2.04 -10.87
C GLY A 67 -1.55 -1.68 -12.29
N GLY A 68 -2.42 -0.94 -12.98
CA GLY A 68 -2.10 -0.42 -14.30
C GLY A 68 -0.79 0.33 -14.25
N ALA A 69 0.18 -0.17 -15.00
CA ALA A 69 1.32 0.57 -15.49
C ALA A 69 0.85 1.69 -16.44
N GLY A 70 -0.10 2.50 -15.97
CA GLY A 70 -0.17 3.89 -16.40
C GLY A 70 1.03 4.62 -15.82
N PRO A 71 1.35 5.81 -16.34
CA PRO A 71 2.33 6.67 -15.69
C PRO A 71 2.00 6.76 -14.20
N ALA A 72 3.01 6.63 -13.35
CA ALA A 72 2.85 6.71 -11.91
C ALA A 72 1.92 7.89 -11.58
N PRO A 73 0.87 7.71 -10.76
CA PRO A 73 0.00 8.81 -10.39
C PRO A 73 0.86 9.97 -9.88
N PRO A 74 0.49 11.24 -10.11
CA PRO A 74 1.34 12.39 -9.84
C PRO A 74 1.84 12.44 -8.38
N ALA A 75 1.10 11.84 -7.44
CA ALA A 75 1.50 11.68 -6.05
C ALA A 75 2.70 10.73 -5.83
N LEU A 76 2.94 9.78 -6.73
CA LEU A 76 4.06 8.83 -6.70
C LEU A 76 5.21 9.26 -7.63
N ALA A 77 5.02 10.27 -8.47
CA ALA A 77 6.09 10.83 -9.31
C ALA A 77 7.35 11.25 -8.52
N PRO A 78 7.26 11.82 -7.30
CA PRO A 78 8.42 12.12 -6.49
C PRO A 78 9.21 10.87 -6.06
N LEU A 79 8.54 9.73 -5.86
CA LEU A 79 9.19 8.48 -5.46
C LEU A 79 9.93 7.82 -6.63
N VAL A 80 9.36 7.88 -7.84
CA VAL A 80 10.06 7.44 -9.06
C VAL A 80 11.31 8.29 -9.30
N LEU A 81 11.24 9.59 -9.00
CA LEU A 81 12.40 10.49 -9.13
C LEU A 81 13.50 10.20 -8.08
N LEU A 82 13.12 9.66 -6.92
CA LEU A 82 14.04 9.18 -5.88
C LEU A 82 14.71 7.86 -6.28
N GLU A 83 13.98 6.93 -6.91
CA GLU A 83 14.53 5.67 -7.43
C GLU A 83 15.57 5.90 -8.54
N THR A 84 15.44 6.99 -9.31
CA THR A 84 16.38 7.35 -10.38
C THR A 84 17.51 8.27 -9.91
N GLN A 85 17.49 8.74 -8.66
CA GLN A 85 18.67 9.43 -8.13
C GLN A 85 19.81 8.40 -8.03
N PRO A 86 21.03 8.74 -8.49
CA PRO A 86 22.18 7.93 -8.14
C PRO A 86 22.21 7.82 -6.61
N GLU A 87 22.28 6.58 -6.11
CA GLU A 87 22.44 6.34 -4.68
C GLU A 87 23.62 7.20 -4.22
N PRO A 88 23.43 8.07 -3.20
CA PRO A 88 24.51 8.94 -2.76
C PRO A 88 25.73 8.06 -2.50
N PRO A 89 26.92 8.45 -2.98
CA PRO A 89 28.10 7.62 -2.85
C PRO A 89 28.25 7.28 -1.37
N TRP A 90 28.28 5.98 -1.06
CA TRP A 90 28.42 5.52 0.31
C TRP A 90 29.59 6.26 0.96
N ILE A 91 29.29 7.08 1.96
CA ILE A 91 30.30 7.81 2.70
C ILE A 91 30.71 6.90 3.86
N ASP A 92 32.00 6.59 3.93
CA ASP A 92 32.58 5.91 5.08
C ASP A 92 32.12 6.61 6.38
N PRO A 93 31.46 5.90 7.31
CA PRO A 93 30.94 6.49 8.55
C PRO A 93 32.01 7.27 9.34
N GLU A 94 33.26 6.80 9.35
CA GLU A 94 34.35 7.44 10.07
C GLU A 94 34.73 8.78 9.40
N LEU A 95 34.73 8.80 8.07
CA LEU A 95 34.95 10.03 7.29
C LEU A 95 33.79 11.03 7.45
N ALA A 96 32.56 10.54 7.53
CA ALA A 96 31.37 11.37 7.77
C ALA A 96 31.42 12.02 9.16
N ALA A 97 31.74 11.26 10.20
CA ALA A 97 31.91 11.75 11.56
C ALA A 97 33.03 12.82 11.64
N GLY A 98 34.18 12.57 11.00
CA GLY A 98 35.28 13.52 10.93
C GLY A 98 34.91 14.83 10.22
N ARG A 99 34.11 14.78 9.14
CA ARG A 99 33.59 15.98 8.46
C ARG A 99 32.58 16.74 9.33
N ALA A 100 31.68 16.02 10.00
CA ALA A 100 30.70 16.64 10.87
C ALA A 100 31.35 17.33 12.08
N LEU A 101 32.36 16.72 12.70
CA LEU A 101 33.10 17.32 13.82
C LEU A 101 33.75 18.65 13.40
N ARG A 102 34.43 18.70 12.25
CA ARG A 102 34.98 19.94 11.70
C ARG A 102 33.92 21.01 11.44
N ARG A 103 32.72 20.60 11.06
CA ARG A 103 31.60 21.53 10.84
C ARG A 103 31.03 22.05 12.15
N VAL A 104 30.90 21.19 13.16
CA VAL A 104 30.49 21.56 14.52
C VAL A 104 31.46 22.58 15.11
N THR A 105 32.78 22.34 15.00
CA THR A 105 33.78 23.28 15.53
C THR A 105 33.72 24.65 14.84
N TRP A 106 33.53 24.68 13.52
CA TRP A 106 33.33 25.92 12.78
C TRP A 106 32.03 26.65 13.18
N LEU A 107 30.92 25.93 13.40
CA LEU A 107 29.67 26.55 13.85
C LEU A 107 29.80 27.15 15.26
N VAL A 108 30.58 26.52 16.13
CA VAL A 108 30.86 27.05 17.47
C VAL A 108 31.67 28.34 17.40
N SER A 109 32.70 28.42 16.54
CA SER A 109 33.50 29.65 16.39
C SER A 109 32.70 30.83 15.87
N GLU A 110 31.64 30.57 15.09
CA GLU A 110 30.71 31.58 14.57
C GLU A 110 29.59 31.96 15.58
N GLY A 111 29.62 31.42 16.80
CA GLY A 111 28.57 31.66 17.82
C GLY A 111 27.24 30.95 17.54
N ARG A 112 27.19 30.03 16.56
CA ARG A 112 25.99 29.29 16.14
C ARG A 112 25.80 28.01 16.94
N ALA A 113 25.78 28.13 18.26
CA ALA A 113 25.77 26.99 19.19
C ALA A 113 24.56 26.06 19.03
N ALA A 114 23.38 26.61 18.69
CA ALA A 114 22.16 25.81 18.48
C ALA A 114 22.30 24.85 17.28
N GLU A 115 22.86 25.33 16.18
CA GLU A 115 23.08 24.53 14.97
C GLU A 115 24.19 23.49 15.16
N ALA A 116 25.27 23.88 15.85
CA ALA A 116 26.33 22.96 16.24
C ALA A 116 25.78 21.79 17.06
N ARG A 117 24.89 22.09 18.02
CA ARG A 117 24.24 21.08 18.87
C ARG A 117 23.29 20.18 18.08
N ALA A 118 22.50 20.75 17.17
CA ALA A 118 21.60 19.98 16.33
C ALA A 118 22.39 18.98 15.45
N LEU A 119 23.47 19.45 14.81
CA LEU A 119 24.33 18.60 13.98
C LEU A 119 24.99 17.48 14.80
N ALA A 120 25.54 17.80 15.98
CA ALA A 120 26.14 16.79 16.86
C ALA A 120 25.14 15.70 17.27
N LYS A 121 23.89 16.09 17.56
CA LYS A 121 22.82 15.13 17.90
C LYS A 121 22.42 14.25 16.72
N SER A 122 22.41 14.78 15.50
CA SER A 122 22.16 13.98 14.30
C SER A 122 23.25 12.94 14.06
N VAL A 123 24.52 13.29 14.26
CA VAL A 123 25.65 12.35 14.14
C VAL A 123 25.57 11.24 15.18
N GLU A 124 25.30 11.57 16.45
CA GLU A 124 25.13 10.58 17.53
C GLU A 124 23.97 9.60 17.23
N ALA A 125 22.88 10.09 16.63
CA ALA A 125 21.77 9.24 16.22
C ALA A 125 22.15 8.33 15.04
N MET A 126 22.90 8.84 14.06
CA MET A 126 23.40 8.05 12.93
C MET A 126 24.35 6.94 13.38
N GLU A 127 25.29 7.24 14.29
CA GLU A 127 26.19 6.24 14.86
C GLU A 127 25.42 5.11 15.55
N ARG A 128 24.41 5.43 16.37
CA ARG A 128 23.55 4.41 17.01
C ARG A 128 22.87 3.49 16.00
N LEU A 129 22.35 4.05 14.91
CA LEU A 129 21.68 3.29 13.87
C LEU A 129 22.65 2.37 13.13
N TRP A 130 23.82 2.89 12.75
CA TRP A 130 24.85 2.10 12.09
C TRP A 130 25.43 0.99 12.96
N THR A 131 25.77 1.26 14.22
CA THR A 131 26.28 0.22 15.13
C THR A 131 25.22 -0.87 15.36
N GLY A 132 23.94 -0.49 15.46
CA GLY A 132 22.83 -1.43 15.63
C GLY A 132 22.50 -2.25 14.38
N GLU A 133 22.68 -1.71 13.17
CA GLU A 133 22.57 -2.48 11.92
C GLU A 133 23.78 -3.37 11.67
N TYR A 134 24.99 -2.87 11.95
CA TYR A 134 26.24 -3.61 11.82
C TYR A 134 26.25 -4.85 12.72
N LEU A 135 25.86 -4.71 14.00
CA LEU A 135 25.74 -5.84 14.93
C LEU A 135 24.69 -6.87 14.49
N ARG A 136 23.58 -6.42 13.88
CA ARG A 136 22.53 -7.31 13.35
C ARG A 136 22.96 -8.04 12.08
N ALA A 137 23.77 -7.40 11.24
CA ALA A 137 24.36 -8.02 10.06
C ALA A 137 25.43 -9.06 10.43
N GLU A 138 26.23 -8.79 11.46
CA GLU A 138 27.30 -9.69 11.94
C GLU A 138 26.72 -10.95 12.61
N MET A 139 25.67 -10.81 13.43
CA MET A 139 24.98 -11.96 14.05
C MET A 139 24.28 -12.88 13.04
N ARG A 140 23.94 -12.38 11.84
CA ARG A 140 23.30 -13.16 10.79
C ARG A 140 24.29 -13.99 9.95
N ARG A 141 25.59 -13.77 10.11
CA ARG A 141 26.67 -14.52 9.43
C ARG A 141 27.26 -15.67 10.26
N ARG A 142 26.84 -15.84 11.52
CA ARG A 142 27.17 -17.00 12.37
C ARG A 142 26.01 -17.99 12.37
#